data_AF-A0A139R719-F1
#
_entry.id   AF-A0A139R719-F1
#
_cell.length_a   1.000
_cell.length_b   1.000
_cell.length_c   1.000
_cell.angle_alpha   90.00
_cell.angle_beta   90.00
_cell.angle_gamma   90.00
#
_symmetry.space_group_name_H-M   'P 1'
#
loop_
_entity.id
_entity.type
_entity.pdbx_description
1 polymer ?
#
loop_
_entity_poly.entity_id
_entity_poly.type
_entity_poly.pdbx_seq_one_letter_code
_entity_poly.pdbx_strand_id
1 'polypeptide(L)'
;MLLMVGIGLSYANLMTITLATLPAADNADGNSILNTLTQFIGASATAVVAQIFASAVAAHANTGVVRGSQLGVVVLAVLVVVSLVVFIINRPQK
;
A
#
# COMPACT_ATOMS: atom_id res chain seq x y z
N MET A 1 14.76 -2.99 -5.38
CA MET A 1 14.85 -4.46 -5.28
C MET A 1 13.96 -5.01 -4.18
N LEU A 2 14.14 -4.61 -2.91
CA LEU A 2 13.28 -5.08 -1.80
C LEU A 2 11.77 -4.80 -2.02
N LEU A 3 11.42 -3.59 -2.47
CA LEU A 3 10.03 -3.23 -2.78
C LEU A 3 9.42 -4.14 -3.87
N MET A 4 10.16 -4.38 -4.96
CA MET A 4 9.67 -5.20 -6.08
C MET A 4 9.54 -6.68 -5.70
N VAL A 5 10.43 -7.21 -4.86
CA VAL A 5 10.29 -8.56 -4.30
C VAL A 5 9.03 -8.66 -3.42
N GLY A 6 8.78 -7.66 -2.55
CA GLY A 6 7.58 -7.62 -1.72
C GLY A 6 6.29 -7.57 -2.53
N ILE A 7 6.26 -6.77 -3.61
CA ILE A 7 5.12 -6.70 -4.54
C ILE A 7 4.94 -8.05 -5.25
N GLY A 8 6.00 -8.71 -5.72
CA GLY A 8 5.92 -10.02 -6.37
C GLY A 8 5.36 -11.13 -5.47
N LEU A 9 5.71 -11.12 -4.17
CA LEU A 9 5.23 -12.12 -3.21
C LEU A 9 3.78 -11.92 -2.77
N SER A 10 3.24 -10.69 -2.86
CA SER A 10 1.92 -10.35 -2.33
C SER A 10 0.93 -9.96 -3.43
N TYR A 11 1.19 -8.82 -4.09
CA TYR A 11 0.28 -8.17 -5.02
C TYR A 11 -0.14 -9.05 -6.20
N ALA A 12 0.81 -9.78 -6.80
CA ALA A 12 0.53 -10.69 -7.91
C ALA A 12 -0.39 -11.86 -7.51
N ASN A 13 -0.20 -12.37 -6.29
CA ASN A 13 -1.04 -13.44 -5.73
C ASN A 13 -2.45 -12.93 -5.40
N LEU A 14 -2.56 -11.73 -4.82
CA LEU A 14 -3.85 -11.12 -4.48
C LEU A 14 -4.70 -10.81 -5.72
N MET A 15 -4.09 -10.28 -6.78
CA MET A 15 -4.80 -10.03 -8.04
C MET A 15 -5.34 -11.33 -8.66
N THR A 16 -4.50 -12.38 -8.68
CA THR A 16 -4.88 -13.69 -9.22
C THR A 16 -6.02 -14.32 -8.42
N ILE A 17 -5.93 -14.31 -7.09
CA ILE A 17 -6.99 -14.82 -6.21
C ILE A 17 -8.28 -14.04 -6.41
N THR A 18 -8.21 -12.71 -6.52
CA THR A 18 -9.40 -11.86 -6.68
C THR A 18 -10.13 -12.20 -7.98
N LEU A 19 -9.42 -12.28 -9.11
CA LEU A 19 -10.02 -12.67 -10.39
C LEU A 19 -10.54 -14.12 -10.39
N ALA A 20 -9.86 -15.02 -9.69
CA ALA A 20 -10.31 -16.41 -9.55
C ALA A 20 -11.64 -16.56 -8.79
N THR A 21 -12.08 -15.53 -8.05
CA THR A 21 -13.41 -15.52 -7.41
C THR A 21 -14.55 -15.08 -8.33
N LEU A 22 -14.24 -14.56 -9.53
CA LEU A 22 -15.23 -14.10 -10.50
C LEU A 22 -15.50 -15.17 -11.59
N PRO A 23 -16.69 -15.15 -12.22
CA PRO A 23 -16.95 -15.91 -13.44
C PRO A 23 -15.96 -15.53 -14.55
N ALA A 24 -15.58 -16.49 -15.40
CA ALA A 24 -14.58 -16.26 -16.44
C ALA A 24 -14.95 -15.15 -17.43
N ALA A 25 -16.25 -14.92 -17.65
CA ALA A 25 -16.78 -13.85 -18.50
C ALA A 25 -16.48 -12.45 -17.93
N ASP A 26 -16.39 -12.32 -16.60
CA ASP A 26 -16.26 -11.02 -15.91
C ASP A 26 -14.79 -10.67 -15.60
N ASN A 27 -13.84 -11.55 -15.94
CA ASN A 27 -12.42 -11.33 -15.65
C ASN A 27 -11.83 -10.08 -16.31
N ALA A 28 -12.29 -9.74 -17.52
CA ALA A 28 -11.82 -8.55 -18.24
C ALA A 28 -12.22 -7.25 -17.53
N ASP A 29 -13.47 -7.19 -17.07
CA ASP A 29 -14.01 -6.06 -16.32
C ASP A 29 -13.41 -6.01 -14.91
N GLY A 30 -13.30 -7.17 -14.25
CA GLY A 30 -12.65 -7.31 -12.94
C GLY A 30 -11.20 -6.81 -12.96
N ASN A 31 -10.44 -7.15 -14.00
CA ASN A 31 -9.05 -6.67 -14.15
C ASN A 31 -9.00 -5.14 -14.35
N SER A 32 -9.94 -4.58 -15.12
CA SER A 32 -10.02 -3.13 -15.34
C SER A 32 -10.37 -2.37 -14.05
N ILE A 33 -11.28 -2.91 -13.24
CA ILE A 33 -11.64 -2.37 -11.92
C ILE A 33 -10.43 -2.44 -10.98
N LEU A 34 -9.74 -3.59 -10.90
CA LEU A 34 -8.55 -3.74 -10.07
C LEU A 34 -7.45 -2.75 -10.46
N ASN A 35 -7.19 -2.59 -11.76
CA ASN A 35 -6.23 -1.59 -12.24
C ASN A 35 -6.65 -0.15 -11.89
N THR A 36 -7.94 0.16 -11.95
CA THR A 36 -8.45 1.49 -11.56
C THR A 36 -8.31 1.74 -10.07
N LEU A 37 -8.70 0.77 -9.23
CA LEU A 37 -8.59 0.86 -7.78
C LEU A 37 -7.13 0.98 -7.33
N THR A 38 -6.24 0.23 -7.97
CA THR A 38 -4.81 0.24 -7.62
C THR A 38 -4.13 1.55 -8.03
N GLN A 39 -4.49 2.12 -9.18
CA GLN A 39 -4.07 3.48 -9.56
C GLN A 39 -4.60 4.53 -8.59
N PHE A 40 -5.87 4.44 -8.19
CA PHE A 40 -6.47 5.36 -7.21
C PHE A 40 -5.78 5.28 -5.84
N ILE A 41 -5.54 4.06 -5.34
CA ILE A 41 -4.84 3.83 -4.07
C ILE A 41 -3.40 4.36 -4.17
N GLY A 42 -2.69 4.11 -5.27
CA GLY A 42 -1.33 4.61 -5.49
C GLY A 42 -1.25 6.14 -5.50
N ALA A 43 -2.17 6.81 -6.20
CA ALA A 43 -2.28 8.26 -6.21
C ALA A 43 -2.59 8.84 -4.82
N SER A 44 -3.56 8.24 -4.12
CA SER A 44 -3.97 8.65 -2.77
C SER A 44 -2.82 8.50 -1.75
N ALA A 45 -2.11 7.36 -1.78
CA ALA A 45 -0.96 7.12 -0.91
C ALA A 45 0.17 8.14 -1.14
N THR A 46 0.43 8.47 -2.42
CA THR A 46 1.43 9.48 -2.79
C THR A 46 1.04 10.86 -2.26
N ALA A 47 -0.23 11.26 -2.39
CA ALA A 47 -0.73 12.54 -1.88
C ALA A 47 -0.59 12.65 -0.36
N VAL A 48 -0.91 11.58 0.38
CA VAL A 48 -0.75 11.54 1.85
C VAL A 48 0.71 11.72 2.25
N VAL A 49 1.64 10.98 1.62
CA VAL A 49 3.08 11.12 1.91
C VAL A 49 3.58 12.52 1.53
N ALA A 50 3.16 13.07 0.39
CA ALA A 50 3.51 14.42 -0.02
C ALA A 50 3.06 15.47 1.02
N GLN A 51 1.86 15.31 1.59
CA GLN A 51 1.36 16.20 2.64
C GLN A 51 2.17 16.07 3.95
N ILE A 52 2.60 14.87 4.32
CA ILE A 52 3.49 14.65 5.46
C ILE A 52 4.82 15.39 5.25
N PHE A 53 5.39 15.31 4.05
CA PHE A 53 6.61 16.04 3.72
C PHE A 53 6.40 17.55 3.73
N ALA A 54 5.34 18.03 3.10
CA ALA A 54 5.01 19.46 3.02
C ALA A 54 4.85 20.08 4.42
N SER A 55 4.11 19.40 5.30
CA SER A 55 3.92 19.84 6.69
C SER A 55 5.23 19.82 7.50
N ALA A 56 6.07 18.80 7.33
CA ALA A 56 7.37 18.72 8.01
C ALA A 56 8.35 19.81 7.57
N VAL A 57 8.41 20.10 6.25
CA VAL A 57 9.24 21.18 5.68
C VAL A 57 8.74 22.55 6.12
N ALA A 58 7.42 22.77 6.14
CA ALA A 58 6.84 24.02 6.63
C ALA A 58 7.15 24.29 8.11
N ALA A 59 7.17 23.24 8.95
CA ALA A 59 7.47 23.36 10.37
C ALA A 59 8.98 23.53 10.67
N HIS A 60 9.86 22.96 9.84
CA HIS A 60 11.31 22.97 10.08
C HIS A 60 12.07 23.22 8.77
N ALA A 61 12.40 24.48 8.48
CA ALA A 61 13.00 24.87 7.19
C ALA A 61 14.29 24.11 6.82
N ASN A 62 15.16 23.82 7.80
CA ASN A 62 16.47 23.21 7.54
C ASN A 62 16.50 21.68 7.73
N THR A 63 15.59 21.13 8.54
CA THR A 63 15.55 19.68 8.88
C THR A 63 14.27 18.98 8.45
N GLY A 64 13.33 19.70 7.82
CA GLY A 64 11.99 19.20 7.55
C GLY A 64 11.93 18.09 6.52
N VAL A 65 12.88 18.04 5.57
CA VAL A 65 13.00 16.90 4.63
C VAL A 65 13.38 15.62 5.36
N VAL A 66 14.37 15.70 6.26
CA VAL A 66 14.81 14.55 7.08
C VAL A 66 13.68 14.11 7.99
N ARG A 67 13.00 15.06 8.65
CA ARG A 67 11.88 14.77 9.56
C ARG A 67 10.68 14.19 8.82
N GLY A 68 10.33 14.74 7.65
CA GLY A 68 9.28 14.23 6.78
C GLY A 68 9.57 12.82 6.29
N SER A 69 10.82 12.52 5.94
CA SER A 69 11.27 11.17 5.58
C SER A 69 11.14 10.20 6.74
N GLN A 70 11.60 10.58 7.94
CA GLN A 70 11.45 9.76 9.14
C GLN A 70 9.97 9.47 9.45
N LEU A 71 9.11 10.49 9.40
CA LEU A 71 7.67 10.34 9.60
C LEU A 71 7.04 9.44 8.54
N GLY A 72 7.41 9.60 7.26
CA GLY A 72 6.94 8.74 6.18
C GLY A 72 7.33 7.26 6.38
N VAL A 73 8.56 7.00 6.80
CA VAL A 73 9.03 5.64 7.12
C VAL A 73 8.31 5.08 8.35
N VAL A 74 8.06 5.88 9.38
CA VAL A 74 7.29 5.47 10.57
C VAL A 74 5.85 5.11 10.18
N VAL A 75 5.20 5.92 9.34
CA VAL A 75 3.84 5.63 8.84
C VAL A 75 3.82 4.31 8.07
N LEU A 76 4.79 4.08 7.18
CA LEU A 76 4.93 2.82 6.45
C LEU A 76 5.12 1.63 7.43
N ALA A 77 6.00 1.78 8.42
CA ALA A 77 6.26 0.73 9.41
C ALA A 77 5.01 0.40 10.24
N VAL A 78 4.23 1.41 10.66
CA VAL A 78 2.97 1.22 11.36
C VAL A 78 1.97 0.44 10.48
N LEU A 79 1.84 0.79 9.20
CA LEU A 79 0.96 0.06 8.28
C LEU A 79 1.37 -1.41 8.11
N VAL A 80 2.68 -1.70 8.07
CA VAL A 80 3.19 -3.08 8.05
C VAL A 80 2.84 -3.81 9.34
N VAL A 81 3.03 -3.19 10.50
CA VAL A 81 2.69 -3.79 11.80
C VAL A 81 1.20 -4.07 11.90
N VAL A 82 0.35 -3.12 11.51
CA VAL A 82 -1.11 -3.31 11.48
C VAL A 82 -1.48 -4.48 10.57
N SER A 83 -0.88 -4.55 9.38
CA SER A 83 -1.12 -5.65 8.43
C SER A 83 -0.72 -7.01 9.00
N LEU A 84 0.42 -7.08 9.70
CA LEU A 84 0.88 -8.30 10.38
C LEU A 84 -0.05 -8.69 11.54
N VAL A 85 -0.51 -7.73 12.34
CA VAL A 85 -1.45 -7.98 13.44
C VAL A 85 -2.76 -8.54 12.90
N VAL A 86 -3.32 -7.92 11.86
CA VAL A 86 -4.55 -8.42 11.20
C VAL A 86 -4.33 -9.82 10.64
N PHE A 87 -3.19 -10.09 10.00
CA PHE A 87 -2.85 -11.42 9.51
C PHE A 87 -2.77 -12.47 10.63
N ILE A 88 -2.17 -12.13 11.77
CA ILE A 88 -2.06 -13.04 12.92
C ILE A 88 -3.43 -13.32 13.53
N ILE A 89 -4.29 -12.30 13.67
CA ILE A 89 -5.65 -12.44 14.22
C ILE A 89 -6.53 -13.26 13.28
N ASN A 90 -6.47 -12.99 11.98
CA ASN A 90 -7.33 -13.65 10.98
C ASN A 90 -6.77 -15.00 10.52
N ARG A 91 -5.68 -15.49 11.13
CA ARG A 91 -5.12 -16.81 10.82
C ARG A 91 -6.14 -17.85 11.29
N PRO A 92 -6.71 -18.69 10.40
CA PRO A 92 -7.63 -19.73 10.82
C PRO A 92 -6.88 -20.70 11.74
N GLN A 93 -7.31 -20.76 12.99
CA GLN A 93 -6.85 -21.78 13.92
C GLN A 93 -7.43 -23.11 13.43
N LYS A 94 -6.56 -23.95 12.86
CA LYS A 94 -6.86 -25.39 12.79
C LYS A 94 -6.79 -25.96 14.19
#